data_AF-M8C7G7-F1
#
_entry.id   AF-M8C7G7-F1
#
_cell.length_a   1.000
_cell.length_b   1.000
_cell.length_c   1.000
_cell.angle_alpha   90.00
_cell.angle_beta   90.00
_cell.angle_gamma   90.00
#
_symmetry.space_group_name_H-M   'P 1'
#
loop_
_entity.id
_entity.type
_entity.pdbx_description
1 polymer ?
#
loop_
_entity_poly.entity_id
_entity_poly.type
_entity_poly.pdbx_seq_one_letter_code
_entity_poly.pdbx_strand_id
1 'polypeptide(L)'
;MGSECAYGNLFSQGYMTRTAALSTVLFNDCAACGGCYKIECDCKRADPLFCKPSMTVTVTATNICPPNDALPNDNAGWCNTPRPHFDMAQPASEKIGVKGGIIPVMYQRYICASYKFIN
;
A
#
# COMPACT_ATOMS: atom_id res chain seq x y z
N MET A 1 -7.11 7.55 -20.15
CA MET A 1 -6.03 7.51 -19.14
C MET A 1 -6.39 8.55 -18.10
N GLY A 2 -7.02 8.11 -17.00
CA GLY A 2 -7.56 9.00 -15.97
C GLY A 2 -6.49 9.30 -14.92
N SER A 3 -6.38 10.58 -14.55
CA SER A 3 -5.59 11.10 -13.43
C SER A 3 -5.75 10.19 -12.20
N GLU A 4 -4.68 9.60 -11.71
CA GLU A 4 -4.73 8.51 -10.73
C GLU A 4 -5.54 8.88 -9.49
N CYS A 5 -6.55 8.05 -9.21
CA CYS A 5 -7.63 8.18 -8.22
C CYS A 5 -8.34 9.54 -8.07
N ALA A 6 -7.90 10.61 -8.75
CA ALA A 6 -8.34 11.99 -8.63
C ALA A 6 -8.43 12.51 -7.18
N TYR A 7 -7.66 11.92 -6.26
CA TYR A 7 -7.51 12.48 -4.93
C TYR A 7 -6.63 13.73 -5.05
N GLY A 8 -7.11 14.87 -4.55
CA GLY A 8 -6.34 16.11 -4.46
C GLY A 8 -5.24 15.99 -3.42
N ASN A 9 -5.02 17.02 -2.60
CA ASN A 9 -4.05 16.89 -1.52
C ASN A 9 -4.51 15.84 -0.48
N LEU A 10 -3.82 14.70 -0.43
CA LEU A 10 -4.13 13.58 0.47
C LEU A 10 -4.11 13.98 1.95
N PHE A 11 -3.31 14.99 2.32
CA PHE A 11 -3.27 15.55 3.66
C PHE A 11 -4.56 16.32 3.97
N SER A 12 -5.01 17.18 3.06
CA SER A 12 -6.26 17.94 3.23
C SER A 12 -7.52 17.06 3.15
N GLN A 13 -7.42 15.90 2.49
CA GLN A 13 -8.51 14.92 2.41
C GLN A 13 -8.55 13.95 3.60
N GLY A 14 -7.68 14.12 4.60
CA GLY A 14 -7.70 13.34 5.84
C GLY A 14 -7.08 11.94 5.74
N TYR A 15 -6.52 11.55 4.59
CA TYR A 15 -5.82 10.28 4.43
C TYR A 15 -4.46 10.25 5.17
N MET A 16 -3.86 11.43 5.38
CA MET A 16 -2.60 11.62 6.09
C MET A 16 -1.52 10.65 5.58
N THR A 17 -0.93 9.85 6.47
CA THR A 17 0.14 8.90 6.20
C THR A 17 -0.35 7.45 6.09
N ARG A 18 -1.66 7.22 6.04
CA ARG A 18 -2.28 5.89 5.90
C ARG A 18 -2.70 5.63 4.45
N THR A 19 -1.78 5.87 3.54
CA THR A 19 -1.99 5.72 2.10
C THR A 19 -1.03 4.69 1.51
N ALA A 20 -1.45 4.07 0.42
CA ALA A 20 -0.61 3.20 -0.38
C ALA A 20 -0.81 3.45 -1.86
N ALA A 21 0.29 3.41 -2.62
CA ALA A 21 0.29 3.29 -4.06
C ALA A 21 0.31 1.79 -4.42
N LEU A 22 -0.61 1.36 -5.27
CA LEU A 22 -0.75 -0.05 -5.64
C LEU A 22 -0.02 -0.33 -6.96
N SER A 23 0.63 -1.49 -7.09
CA SER A 23 1.09 -1.93 -8.42
C SER A 23 -0.08 -2.06 -9.38
N THR A 24 0.19 -1.98 -10.69
CA THR A 24 -0.82 -2.12 -11.76
C THR A 24 -1.73 -3.34 -11.55
N VAL A 25 -1.15 -4.46 -11.11
CA VAL A 25 -1.87 -5.72 -10.81
C VAL A 25 -2.95 -5.54 -9.74
N LEU A 26 -2.68 -4.76 -8.70
CA LEU A 26 -3.65 -4.49 -7.62
C LEU A 26 -4.55 -3.29 -7.91
N PHE A 27 -4.05 -2.32 -8.67
CA PHE A 27 -4.75 -1.08 -9.00
C PHE A 27 -5.98 -1.33 -9.88
N ASN A 28 -5.89 -2.31 -10.79
CA ASN A 28 -6.97 -2.82 -11.64
C ASN A 28 -7.77 -1.68 -12.32
N ASP A 29 -7.10 -0.89 -13.16
CA ASP A 29 -7.69 0.24 -13.90
C ASP A 29 -8.52 1.20 -13.03
N CYS A 30 -7.94 1.65 -11.92
CA CYS A 30 -8.56 2.51 -10.89
C CYS A 30 -9.68 1.86 -10.05
N ALA A 31 -10.07 0.60 -10.29
CA ALA A 31 -11.12 -0.05 -9.51
C ALA A 31 -10.75 -0.26 -8.02
N ALA A 32 -9.46 -0.17 -7.69
CA ALA A 32 -8.97 -0.22 -6.32
C ALA A 32 -8.94 1.14 -5.61
N CYS A 33 -9.08 2.26 -6.33
CA CYS A 33 -9.06 3.60 -5.75
C CYS A 33 -10.10 3.75 -4.63
N GLY A 34 -9.67 4.29 -3.48
CA GLY A 34 -10.52 4.45 -2.31
C GLY A 34 -10.82 3.16 -1.55
N GLY A 35 -10.27 2.03 -1.98
CA GLY A 35 -10.31 0.78 -1.22
C GLY A 35 -9.44 0.87 0.02
N CYS A 36 -9.95 0.36 1.14
CA CYS A 36 -9.16 0.19 2.36
C CYS A 36 -8.62 -1.23 2.42
N TYR A 37 -7.36 -1.32 2.86
CA TYR A 37 -6.64 -2.58 2.98
C TYR A 37 -6.09 -2.69 4.39
N LYS A 38 -6.47 -3.75 5.09
CA LYS A 38 -5.81 -4.17 6.33
C LYS A 38 -4.64 -5.03 5.93
N ILE A 39 -3.45 -4.63 6.35
CA ILE A 39 -2.19 -5.26 5.98
C ILE A 39 -1.49 -5.69 7.26
N GLU A 40 -0.93 -6.89 7.25
CA GLU A 40 -0.07 -7.42 8.30
C GLU A 40 1.14 -8.11 7.67
N CYS A 41 2.25 -8.11 8.39
CA CYS A 41 3.42 -8.84 7.92
C CYS A 41 3.17 -10.36 7.97
N ASP A 42 3.54 -11.07 6.91
CA ASP A 42 3.49 -12.52 6.87
C ASP A 42 4.73 -13.11 7.57
N CYS A 43 4.64 -13.28 8.89
CA CYS A 43 5.73 -13.83 9.69
C CYS A 43 6.19 -15.24 9.26
N LYS A 44 5.41 -15.97 8.46
CA LYS A 44 5.82 -17.29 7.95
C LYS A 44 6.77 -17.19 6.75
N ARG A 45 6.71 -16.08 6.02
CA ARG A 45 7.47 -15.85 4.78
C ARG A 45 8.52 -14.74 4.92
N ALA A 46 8.27 -13.78 5.80
CA ALA A 46 9.16 -12.67 6.06
C ALA A 46 10.29 -13.07 7.02
N ASP A 47 11.45 -12.44 6.84
CA ASP A 47 12.53 -12.53 7.82
C ASP A 47 12.06 -11.89 9.15
N PRO A 48 12.19 -12.60 10.30
CA PRO A 48 11.82 -12.08 11.62
C PRO A 48 12.48 -10.75 12.00
N LEU A 49 13.63 -10.40 11.41
CA LEU A 49 14.31 -9.13 11.65
C LEU A 49 13.56 -7.93 11.05
N PHE A 50 12.81 -8.14 9.96
CA PHE A 50 12.09 -7.08 9.26
C PHE A 50 10.59 -7.08 9.54
N CYS A 51 10.05 -8.16 10.09
CA CYS A 51 8.63 -8.37 10.31
C CYS A 51 8.24 -8.05 11.76
N LYS A 52 7.25 -7.18 11.99
CA LYS A 52 6.70 -6.95 13.33
C LYS A 52 5.47 -7.83 13.55
N PRO A 53 5.58 -8.92 14.35
CA PRO A 53 4.46 -9.84 14.55
C PRO A 53 3.28 -9.16 15.25
N SER A 54 2.07 -9.62 14.93
CA SER A 54 0.80 -9.17 15.52
C SER A 54 0.45 -7.69 15.30
N MET A 55 1.23 -6.98 14.50
CA MET A 55 0.95 -5.59 14.12
C MET A 55 0.21 -5.56 12.80
N THR A 56 -0.88 -4.78 12.75
CA THR A 56 -1.62 -4.54 11.51
C THR A 56 -1.72 -3.04 11.25
N VAL A 57 -1.74 -2.68 9.97
CA VAL A 57 -1.97 -1.32 9.52
C VAL A 57 -3.12 -1.30 8.53
N THR A 58 -3.90 -0.22 8.57
CA THR A 58 -4.87 0.08 7.52
C THR A 58 -4.33 1.19 6.65
N VAL A 59 -4.35 0.95 5.34
CA VAL A 59 -4.03 1.94 4.32
C VAL A 59 -5.17 2.08 3.32
N THR A 60 -5.31 3.27 2.76
CA THR A 60 -6.22 3.52 1.63
C THR A 60 -5.42 3.53 0.34
N ALA A 61 -5.93 2.87 -0.70
CA ALA A 61 -5.35 2.94 -2.02
C ALA A 61 -5.68 4.29 -2.67
N THR A 62 -4.66 5.11 -2.86
CA THR A 62 -4.84 6.49 -3.33
C THR A 62 -4.09 6.79 -4.61
N ASN A 63 -3.18 5.92 -5.04
CA ASN A 63 -2.40 6.13 -6.25
C ASN A 63 -1.96 4.80 -6.87
N ILE A 64 -1.34 4.88 -8.04
CA ILE A 64 -0.64 3.77 -8.68
C ILE A 64 0.86 3.86 -8.39
N CYS A 65 1.51 2.71 -8.22
CA CYS A 65 2.94 2.57 -8.31
C CYS A 65 3.26 2.01 -9.71
N PRO A 66 3.78 2.85 -10.64
CA PRO A 66 4.01 2.42 -12.01
C PRO A 66 5.14 1.38 -12.08
N PRO A 67 5.06 0.42 -13.02
CA PRO A 67 6.16 -0.51 -13.26
C PRO A 67 7.36 0.26 -13.85
N ASN A 68 8.55 -0.21 -13.51
CA ASN A 68 9.81 0.20 -14.11
C ASN A 68 10.56 -1.05 -14.60
N ASP A 69 10.27 -1.45 -15.84
CA ASP A 69 10.85 -2.66 -16.45
C ASP A 69 12.35 -2.53 -16.78
N ALA A 70 12.93 -1.33 -16.60
CA ALA A 70 14.38 -1.13 -16.68
C ALA A 70 15.12 -1.62 -15.41
N LEU A 71 14.40 -1.91 -14.33
CA LEU A 71 14.96 -2.38 -13.06
C LEU A 71 14.45 -3.79 -12.72
N PRO A 72 15.29 -4.66 -12.13
CA PRO A 72 14.88 -5.99 -11.69
C PRO A 72 13.78 -5.95 -10.62
N ASN A 73 12.86 -6.92 -10.64
CA ASN A 73 11.73 -7.00 -9.69
C ASN A 73 12.15 -7.19 -8.23
N ASP A 74 13.38 -7.62 -8.00
CA ASP A 74 14.02 -7.80 -6.69
C ASP A 74 15.02 -6.68 -6.37
N ASN A 75 15.18 -5.70 -7.26
CA ASN A 75 16.06 -4.56 -7.06
C ASN A 75 15.47 -3.30 -7.71
N ALA A 76 14.66 -2.58 -6.94
CA ALA A 76 13.99 -1.32 -7.30
C ALA A 76 12.84 -1.41 -8.32
N GLY A 77 12.64 -2.52 -9.03
CA GLY A 77 11.47 -2.81 -9.87
C GLY A 77 10.27 -3.40 -9.12
N TRP A 78 10.00 -2.95 -7.88
CA TRP A 78 9.10 -3.64 -6.95
C TRP A 78 7.64 -3.74 -7.41
N CYS A 79 7.18 -2.78 -8.21
CA CYS A 79 5.82 -2.68 -8.73
C CYS A 79 5.65 -3.32 -10.11
N ASN A 80 6.70 -3.95 -10.65
CA ASN A 80 6.67 -4.61 -11.94
C ASN A 80 5.70 -5.79 -11.94
N THR A 81 5.07 -6.00 -13.08
CA THR A 81 4.21 -7.17 -13.29
C THR A 81 5.05 -8.46 -13.22
N PRO A 82 4.49 -9.59 -12.76
CA PRO A 82 3.12 -9.84 -12.31
C PRO A 82 2.90 -9.65 -10.80
N ARG A 83 3.73 -8.86 -10.09
CA ARG A 83 3.73 -8.85 -8.64
C ARG A 83 2.66 -7.93 -8.04
N PRO A 84 1.79 -8.42 -7.13
CA PRO A 84 0.99 -7.54 -6.30
C PRO A 84 1.87 -6.84 -5.27
N HIS A 85 1.83 -5.51 -5.22
CA HIS A 85 2.69 -4.69 -4.36
C HIS A 85 1.95 -3.48 -3.78
N PHE A 86 2.24 -3.16 -2.52
CA PHE A 86 1.78 -1.96 -1.82
C PHE A 86 2.98 -1.08 -1.46
N ASP A 87 3.12 0.05 -2.12
CA ASP A 87 4.07 1.09 -1.71
C ASP A 87 3.40 1.99 -0.68
N MET A 88 3.67 1.71 0.60
CA MET A 88 3.00 2.36 1.73
C MET A 88 3.79 3.57 2.23
N ALA A 89 3.10 4.69 2.43
CA ALA A 89 3.68 5.88 3.03
C ALA A 89 4.15 5.61 4.48
N GLN A 90 5.23 6.28 4.90
CA GLN A 90 5.61 6.30 6.31
C GLN A 90 4.62 7.14 7.13
N PRO A 91 4.24 6.71 8.34
CA PRO A 91 4.79 5.59 9.10
C PRO A 91 3.95 4.29 8.97
N ALA A 92 3.09 4.16 7.97
CA ALA A 92 2.23 2.97 7.84
C ALA A 92 3.05 1.69 7.61
N SER A 93 4.06 1.73 6.73
CA SER A 93 4.99 0.61 6.51
C SER A 93 5.76 0.24 7.79
N GLU A 94 6.21 1.23 8.56
CA GLU A 94 6.98 1.03 9.80
C GLU A 94 6.15 0.45 10.95
N LYS A 95 4.82 0.43 10.84
CA LYS A 95 3.97 -0.24 11.84
C LYS A 95 4.06 -1.76 11.76
N ILE A 96 4.14 -2.30 10.55
CA ILE A 96 4.18 -3.76 10.33
C ILE A 96 5.60 -4.27 10.05
N GLY A 97 6.53 -3.35 9.86
CA GLY A 97 7.89 -3.65 9.43
C GLY A 97 8.97 -2.82 10.10
N VAL A 98 10.22 -3.27 9.96
CA VAL A 98 11.41 -2.47 10.26
C VAL A 98 11.87 -1.79 8.97
N LYS A 99 12.41 -0.57 9.09
CA LYS A 99 12.79 0.30 7.97
C LYS A 99 13.82 -0.38 7.06
N GLY A 100 13.59 -0.38 5.74
CA GLY A 100 14.63 -0.65 4.74
C GLY A 100 14.49 -1.90 3.87
N GLY A 101 13.29 -2.40 3.58
CA GLY A 101 13.17 -3.51 2.63
C GLY A 101 11.75 -3.88 2.21
N ILE A 102 11.64 -4.87 1.31
CA ILE A 102 10.37 -5.54 0.99
C ILE A 102 10.03 -6.54 2.08
N ILE A 103 8.81 -6.43 2.57
CA ILE A 103 8.27 -7.34 3.57
C ILE A 103 7.12 -8.11 2.90
N PRO A 104 7.17 -9.45 2.88
CA PRO A 104 6.00 -10.27 2.55
C PRO A 104 4.84 -9.92 3.49
N VAL A 105 3.68 -9.60 2.93
CA VAL A 105 2.50 -9.21 3.69
C VAL A 105 1.29 -10.06 3.31
N MET A 106 0.40 -10.22 4.27
CA MET A 106 -0.98 -10.63 4.03
C MET A 106 -1.86 -9.37 4.04
N TYR A 107 -2.87 -9.33 3.19
CA TYR A 107 -3.80 -8.20 3.13
C TYR A 107 -5.25 -8.63 2.91
N GLN A 108 -6.16 -7.82 3.40
CA GLN A 108 -7.60 -7.96 3.19
C GLN A 108 -8.21 -6.62 2.78
N ARG A 109 -8.93 -6.60 1.65
CA ARG A 109 -9.69 -5.43 1.20
C ARG A 109 -11.04 -5.34 1.92
N TYR A 110 -11.45 -4.14 2.29
CA TYR A 110 -12.78 -3.87 2.85
C TYR A 110 -13.28 -2.48 2.47
N ILE A 111 -14.58 -2.23 2.67
CA ILE A 111 -15.19 -0.91 2.45
C ILE A 111 -14.71 0.01 3.56
N CYS A 112 -14.01 1.09 3.21
CA CYS A 112 -13.60 2.09 4.17
C CYS A 112 -14.83 2.61 4.93
N ALA A 113 -14.78 2.62 6.26
CA ALA A 113 -15.71 3.44 7.01
C ALA A 113 -15.48 4.89 6.56
N SER A 114 -16.50 5.53 6.00
CA SER A 114 -16.42 6.95 5.67
C SER A 114 -15.96 7.68 6.93
N TYR A 115 -14.81 8.36 6.90
CA TYR A 115 -14.51 9.36 7.92
C TYR A 115 -15.63 10.40 7.81
N LYS A 116 -16.70 10.23 8.61
CA LYS A 116 -17.67 11.28 8.84
C LYS A 116 -16.85 12.42 9.43
N PHE A 117 -16.67 13.50 8.67
CA PHE A 117 -16.33 14.79 9.23
C PHE A 117 -17.35 15.03 10.34
N ILE A 118 -16.90 14.95 11.59
CA ILE A 118 -17.67 15.48 12.70
C ILE A 118 -17.63 16.99 12.46
N ASN A 119 -18.79 17.52 12.07
CA ASN A 119 -19.05 18.93 11.83
C ASN A 119 -18.76 19.75 13.09
#